data_AF-A0A8S3G5N3-F1
#
_entry.id   AF-A0A8S3G5N3-F1
#
_cell.length_a   1.000
_cell.length_b   1.000
_cell.length_c   1.000
_cell.angle_alpha   90.00
_cell.angle_beta   90.00
_cell.angle_gamma   90.00
#
_symmetry.space_group_name_H-M   'P 1'
#
loop_
_entity.id
_entity.type
_entity.pdbx_description
1 polymer ?
#
loop_
_entity_poly.entity_id
_entity_poly.type
_entity_poly.pdbx_seq_one_letter_code
_entity_poly.pdbx_strand_id
1 'polypeptide(L)' 'DYYNHRVMRWYKDASHGHIIAGNRYLPGNNANKLNGPEGLAFDQHGNLYVADSNNHRVQRFSIRNI' A
#
# COMPACT_ATOMS: atom_id res chain seq x y z
N ASP A 1 5.98 2.71 -2.90
CA ASP A 1 6.62 2.41 -4.20
C ASP A 1 5.72 3.00 -5.28
N TYR A 2 5.91 4.30 -5.54
CA TYR A 2 4.95 5.19 -6.23
C TYR A 2 4.63 4.72 -7.65
N TYR A 3 5.67 4.54 -8.47
CA TYR A 3 5.54 4.17 -9.88
C TYR A 3 5.08 2.73 -10.07
N ASN A 4 5.36 1.84 -9.12
CA ASN A 4 4.84 0.47 -9.18
C ASN A 4 3.45 0.33 -8.55
N HIS A 5 2.85 1.43 -8.11
CA HIS A 5 1.48 1.49 -7.57
C HIS A 5 1.26 0.51 -6.40
N ARG A 6 2.25 0.38 -5.52
CA ARG A 6 2.23 -0.56 -4.40
C ARG A 6 2.90 -0.05 -3.13
N VAL A 7 2.58 -0.69 -2.02
CA VAL A 7 3.25 -0.52 -0.73
C VAL A 7 3.99 -1.81 -0.39
N MET A 8 5.27 -1.67 -0.07
CA MET A 8 6.16 -2.77 0.30
C MET A 8 6.53 -2.69 1.78
N ARG A 9 6.49 -3.81 2.48
CA ARG A 9 7.06 -3.99 3.81
C ARG A 9 8.37 -4.76 3.71
N TRP A 10 9.39 -4.26 4.39
CA TRP A 10 10.69 -4.91 4.51
C TRP A 10 10.97 -5.17 5.99
N TYR A 11 11.42 -6.37 6.30
CA TYR A 11 12.03 -6.63 7.60
C TYR A 11 13.49 -6.19 7.57
N LYS A 12 14.03 -5.84 8.74
CA LYS A 12 15.46 -5.57 8.87
C LYS A 12 16.24 -6.78 8.35
N ASP A 13 17.25 -6.51 7.52
CA ASP A 13 18.13 -7.51 6.91
C ASP A 13 17.45 -8.48 5.90
N ALA A 14 16.21 -8.22 5.50
CA ALA A 14 15.53 -9.03 4.49
C ALA A 14 16.09 -8.80 3.07
N SER A 15 16.25 -9.89 2.32
CA SER A 15 16.62 -9.85 0.89
C SER A 15 15.43 -9.66 -0.05
N HIS A 16 14.20 -9.81 0.45
CA HIS A 16 12.97 -9.65 -0.32
C HIS A 16 11.89 -8.95 0.53
N GLY A 17 11.11 -8.07 -0.10
CA GLY A 17 10.00 -7.36 0.53
C GLY A 17 8.64 -8.02 0.26
N HIS A 18 7.68 -7.76 1.15
CA HIS A 18 6.30 -8.20 0.99
C HIS A 18 5.45 -7.06 0.43
N ILE A 19 4.65 -7.33 -0.59
CA ILE A 19 3.59 -6.40 -1.02
C ILE A 19 2.48 -6.46 0.03
N ILE A 20 2.16 -5.32 0.64
CA ILE A 20 1.13 -5.23 1.69
C ILE A 20 -0.09 -4.40 1.27
N ALA A 21 0.01 -3.64 0.17
CA ALA A 21 -1.12 -2.95 -0.46
C ALA A 21 -0.79 -2.62 -1.93
N GLY A 22 -1.82 -2.52 -2.78
CA GLY A 22 -1.65 -2.40 -4.24
C GLY A 22 -1.24 -3.72 -4.90
N ASN A 23 -1.59 -3.91 -6.17
CA ASN A 23 -1.27 -5.14 -6.88
C ASN A 23 0.05 -5.02 -7.67
N ARG A 24 0.44 -6.10 -8.36
CA ARG A 24 1.66 -6.20 -9.15
C ARG A 24 1.58 -5.34 -10.44
N TYR A 25 1.96 -4.08 -10.31
CA TYR A 25 2.43 -3.18 -11.39
C TYR A 25 1.39 -2.46 -12.25
N LEU A 26 0.09 -2.56 -11.99
CA LEU A 26 -0.91 -1.83 -12.77
C LEU A 26 -1.73 -0.87 -11.88
N PRO A 27 -1.90 0.39 -12.30
CA PRO A 27 -2.76 1.30 -11.57
C PRO A 27 -4.21 0.82 -11.61
N GLY A 28 -5.03 1.30 -10.69
CA GLY A 28 -6.47 1.15 -10.77
C GLY A 28 -7.20 1.67 -9.55
N ASN A 29 -8.53 1.74 -9.64
CA ASN A 29 -9.41 2.36 -8.66
C ASN A 29 -10.24 1.34 -7.84
N ASN A 30 -10.03 0.05 -8.03
CA ASN A 30 -10.68 -0.99 -7.22
C ASN A 30 -10.15 -0.99 -5.77
N ALA A 31 -10.85 -1.68 -4.87
CA ALA A 31 -10.54 -1.72 -3.43
C ALA A 31 -9.17 -2.36 -3.07
N ASN A 32 -8.55 -3.06 -4.02
CA ASN A 32 -7.26 -3.73 -3.84
C ASN A 32 -6.15 -3.14 -4.73
N LYS A 33 -6.41 -2.01 -5.41
CA LYS A 33 -5.48 -1.35 -6.30
C LYS A 33 -5.18 0.07 -5.82
N LEU A 34 -3.99 0.54 -6.16
CA LEU A 34 -3.54 1.90 -5.94
C LEU A 34 -3.17 2.54 -7.28
N ASN A 35 -3.03 3.85 -7.29
CA ASN A 35 -2.59 4.67 -8.39
C ASN A 35 -1.84 5.89 -7.81
N GLY A 36 -0.52 5.88 -7.92
CA GLY A 36 0.35 6.91 -7.35
C GLY A 36 0.19 7.10 -5.84
N PRO A 37 0.48 6.08 -5.00
CA PRO A 37 0.42 6.24 -3.55
C PRO A 37 1.58 7.11 -3.05
N GLU A 38 1.27 8.17 -2.29
CA GLU A 38 2.28 9.16 -1.84
C GLU A 38 2.48 9.20 -0.33
N GLY A 39 1.44 8.89 0.45
CA GLY A 39 1.46 8.98 1.91
C GLY A 39 0.96 7.70 2.57
N LEU A 40 1.54 7.36 3.73
CA LEU A 40 1.21 6.19 4.51
C LEU A 40 1.07 6.54 6.00
N ALA A 41 0.08 5.99 6.67
CA ALA A 41 -0.08 6.09 8.12
C ALA A 41 -0.68 4.80 8.69
N PHE A 42 -0.37 4.50 9.95
CA PHE A 42 -0.97 3.38 10.68
C PHE A 42 -1.87 3.89 11.81
N ASP A 43 -2.99 3.20 12.04
CA ASP A 43 -3.76 3.39 13.27
C ASP A 43 -3.26 2.48 14.41
N GLN A 44 -3.78 2.68 15.62
CA GLN A 44 -3.47 1.88 16.81
C GLN A 44 -3.85 0.39 16.67
N HIS A 45 -4.68 0.04 15.69
CA HIS A 45 -5.04 -1.32 15.35
C HIS A 45 -4.17 -1.87 14.20
N GLY A 46 -3.13 -1.17 13.78
CA GLY A 46 -2.25 -1.60 12.71
C GLY A 46 -2.91 -1.68 11.34
N ASN A 47 -4.04 -1.00 11.11
CA ASN A 47 -4.54 -0.82 9.76
C ASN A 47 -3.66 0.22 9.04
N LEU A 48 -3.37 -0.04 7.77
CA LEU A 48 -2.63 0.88 6.92
C LEU A 48 -3.61 1.82 6.21
N TYR A 49 -3.36 3.12 6.26
CA TYR A 49 -4.01 4.13 5.45
C TYR A 49 -3.04 4.62 4.38
N VAL A 50 -3.51 4.64 3.13
CA VAL A 50 -2.73 5.06 1.97
C VAL A 50 -3.41 6.24 1.30
N ALA A 51 -2.68 7.34 1.12
CA ALA A 51 -3.09 8.43 0.24
C ALA A 51 -2.87 7.98 -1.21
N ASP A 52 -3.97 7.63 -1.88
CA ASP A 52 -4.03 7.10 -3.23
C ASP A 52 -4.24 8.26 -4.22
N SER A 53 -3.20 9.09 -4.38
CA SER A 53 -3.30 10.48 -4.84
C SER A 53 -3.94 10.62 -6.22
N ASN A 54 -3.57 9.77 -7.19
CA ASN A 54 -4.14 9.85 -8.55
C ASN A 54 -5.58 9.32 -8.63
N ASN A 55 -6.06 8.62 -7.60
CA ASN A 55 -7.46 8.24 -7.46
C ASN A 55 -8.25 9.20 -6.56
N HIS A 56 -7.62 10.28 -6.08
CA HIS A 56 -8.23 11.30 -5.22
C HIS A 56 -8.94 10.73 -3.98
N ARG A 57 -8.32 9.74 -3.33
CA ARG A 57 -8.90 9.08 -2.16
C ARG A 57 -7.87 8.70 -1.11
N VAL A 58 -8.35 8.37 0.08
CA VAL A 58 -7.60 7.63 1.10
C VAL A 58 -8.20 6.22 1.18
N GLN A 59 -7.36 5.19 1.16
CA GLN A 59 -7.79 3.80 1.28
C GLN A 59 -7.20 3.14 2.53
N ARG A 60 -8.03 2.39 3.25
CA ARG A 60 -7.65 1.63 4.45
C ARG A 60 -7.48 0.15 4.11
N PHE A 61 -6.36 -0.44 4.53
CA PHE A 61 -6.05 -1.86 4.40
C PHE A 61 -5.88 -2.50 5.77
N SER A 62 -6.58 -3.61 6.01
CA SER A 62 -6.26 -4.49 7.13
C SER A 62 -5.04 -5.33 6.73
N ILE A 63 -3.89 -5.04 7.34
CA ILE A 63 -2.63 -5.76 7.05
C ILE A 63 -2.28 -6.79 8.13
N ARG A 64 -3.23 -7.08 9.04
CA ARG A 64 -3.09 -8.18 10.00
C ARG A 64 -3.20 -9.50 9.23
N ASN A 65 -2.18 -10.34 9.37
CA ASN A 65 -1.97 -11.65 8.74
C ASN A 65 -1.27 -11.62 7.36
N ILE A 66 0.00 -11.20 7.35
CA ILE A 66 0.98 -11.56 6.32
C ILE A 66 2.30 -11.92 7.00
#